data_AF-A0A2V8HVA1-F1
#
_entry.id   AF-A0A2V8HVA1-F1
#
_cell.length_a   1.000
_cell.length_b   1.000
_cell.length_c   1.000
_cell.angle_alpha   90.00
_cell.angle_beta   90.00
_cell.angle_gamma   90.00
#
_symmetry.space_group_name_H-M   'P 1'
#
loop_
_entity.id
_entity.type
_entity.pdbx_description
1 polymer ?
#
loop_
_entity_poly.entity_id
_entity_poly.type
_entity_poly.pdbx_seq_one_letter_code
_entity_poly.pdbx_strand_id
1 'polypeptide(L)'
;MHPILFEARGVTIYAYGVILAAAYLIGLQFTLVRARARGLDAQRVMDLGIWVIVSALVGAKLLLALQYPRQYLMSGAGLLELLRVGGVFYGGLIAAIFAAIWSLWRYGLPLWTTGDAIAPAIALGHAVGRLGCLMAGCCFGRATTVPWAITFHDRAAETVVGRSRRGAADPRRAARVRAPRTAVPWAHVLELHPPLRRVAFRHRVLSRRQSRRAVRDAVHIAVALGDPRAGRDGDAVPARPAHAPGTSRGGAGSRGMTAAAERRELRVEAEHDGVRLDNFLTALLPERSRSHIQRLIKDGLVSGPLRDLRPSSTVHAGQVFAVELPAPVAAAPEPEALPLTVLYEDSDVVVIDKPAGMVVHPGAGHRSGTLVNALLHHVDDLSGIGGELRPGIVHRLDRGTSGVMIVAKHDRAHQELSRQFQDREVEKEYIALVWGVVQAGRRIDAAIGRDPSNRQKMSTRARRARSAVTRITKAEHLKGVSLLRVAIATGRTHQIRVHLGAIGHPIVGDAVYGGVHRRVANDLRAVQRLERPFLHAARLSFTHPADGRRMTFESPLPADLDAVIDDILAAQEEPEL
;
A
#
# COMPACT_ATOMS: atom_id res chain seq x y z
N MET A 1 18.44 14.01 7.43
CA MET A 1 18.91 15.41 7.56
C MET A 1 20.23 15.57 6.81
N HIS A 2 20.43 16.61 6.01
CA HIS A 2 21.74 16.89 5.40
C HIS A 2 22.45 17.95 6.24
N PRO A 3 23.45 17.60 7.07
CA PRO A 3 24.13 18.60 7.89
C PRO A 3 24.76 19.67 6.98
N ILE A 4 24.42 20.93 7.24
CA ILE A 4 24.98 22.08 6.53
C ILE A 4 26.30 22.42 7.22
N LEU A 5 27.41 22.40 6.47
CA LEU A 5 28.71 22.81 7.01
C LEU A 5 28.91 24.31 6.94
N PHE A 6 28.37 24.94 5.88
CA PHE A 6 28.55 26.35 5.62
C PHE A 6 27.37 26.89 4.81
N GLU A 7 26.85 28.05 5.20
CA GLU A 7 25.81 28.77 4.48
C GLU A 7 26.22 30.23 4.37
N ALA A 8 26.49 30.69 3.14
CA ALA A 8 26.79 32.09 2.87
C ALA A 8 26.26 32.50 1.50
N ARG A 9 25.65 33.70 1.43
CA ARG A 9 25.20 34.35 0.18
C ARG A 9 24.40 33.42 -0.76
N GLY A 10 23.52 32.58 -0.20
CA GLY A 10 22.64 31.70 -0.97
C GLY A 10 23.27 30.40 -1.46
N VAL A 11 24.49 30.07 -1.02
CA VAL A 11 25.14 28.78 -1.28
C VAL A 11 25.20 27.98 0.02
N THR A 12 24.55 26.83 0.01
CA THR A 12 24.54 25.87 1.13
C THR A 12 25.47 24.71 0.80
N ILE A 13 26.56 24.56 1.55
CA ILE A 13 27.48 23.44 1.42
C ILE A 13 27.08 22.36 2.42
N TYR A 14 26.62 21.23 1.90
CA TYR A 14 26.26 20.07 2.72
C TYR A 14 27.48 19.20 3.02
N ALA A 15 27.54 18.68 4.25
CA ALA A 15 28.59 17.79 4.73
C ALA A 15 28.82 16.59 3.83
N TYR A 16 27.74 16.03 3.28
CA TYR A 16 27.82 14.89 2.37
C TYR A 16 28.65 15.20 1.11
N GLY A 17 28.47 16.38 0.51
CA GLY A 17 29.23 16.78 -0.67
C GLY A 17 30.72 16.92 -0.38
N VAL A 18 31.05 17.48 0.80
CA VAL A 18 32.45 17.63 1.26
C VAL A 18 33.09 16.27 1.54
N ILE A 19 32.39 15.36 2.20
CA ILE A 19 32.87 14.00 2.47
C ILE A 19 33.11 13.24 1.16
N LEU A 20 32.23 13.39 0.17
CA LEU A 20 32.38 12.75 -1.14
C LEU A 20 33.56 13.33 -1.93
N ALA A 21 33.76 14.65 -1.88
CA ALA A 21 34.93 15.30 -2.48
C ALA A 21 36.23 14.85 -1.81
N ALA A 22 36.27 14.77 -0.48
CA ALA A 22 37.42 14.26 0.26
C ALA A 22 37.71 12.78 -0.07
N ALA A 23 36.67 11.94 -0.12
CA ALA A 23 36.79 10.53 -0.49
C ALA A 23 37.41 10.36 -1.88
N TYR A 24 36.97 11.18 -2.84
CA TYR A 24 37.51 11.18 -4.19
C TYR A 24 38.98 11.63 -4.22
N LEU A 25 39.32 12.74 -3.57
CA LEU A 25 40.71 13.24 -3.54
C LEU A 25 41.66 12.23 -2.88
N ILE A 26 41.25 11.62 -1.76
CA ILE A 26 42.03 10.57 -1.07
C ILE A 26 42.17 9.34 -1.98
N GLY A 27 41.08 8.90 -2.61
CA GLY A 27 41.10 7.77 -3.54
C GLY A 27 41.99 8.02 -4.75
N LEU A 28 41.95 9.22 -5.32
CA LEU A 28 42.78 9.63 -6.44
C LEU A 28 44.27 9.66 -6.06
N GLN A 29 44.61 10.30 -4.94
CA GLN A 29 45.98 10.31 -4.43
C GLN A 29 46.51 8.89 -4.18
N PHE A 30 45.70 8.04 -3.56
CA PHE A 30 46.04 6.65 -3.30
C PHE A 30 46.25 5.85 -4.61
N THR A 31 45.41 6.10 -5.61
CA THR A 31 45.55 5.51 -6.95
C THR A 31 46.84 5.95 -7.61
N LEU A 32 47.21 7.23 -7.55
CA LEU A 32 48.43 7.76 -8.17
C LEU A 32 49.69 7.18 -7.55
N VAL A 33 49.72 7.04 -6.21
CA VAL A 33 50.83 6.39 -5.51
C VAL A 33 50.98 4.94 -5.97
N ARG A 34 49.87 4.21 -6.09
CA ARG A 34 49.87 2.81 -6.55
C ARG A 34 50.15 2.65 -8.04
N ALA A 35 49.74 3.61 -8.85
CA ALA A 35 50.03 3.65 -10.28
C ALA A 35 51.54 3.79 -10.51
N ARG A 36 52.19 4.73 -9.80
CA ARG A 36 53.66 4.88 -9.85
C ARG A 36 54.38 3.60 -9.42
N ALA A 37 53.93 2.97 -8.34
CA ALA A 37 54.51 1.69 -7.87
C ALA A 37 54.35 0.53 -8.86
N ARG A 38 53.40 0.63 -9.80
CA ARG A 38 53.14 -0.38 -10.85
C ARG A 38 53.67 0.03 -12.22
N GLY A 39 54.50 1.07 -12.30
CA GLY A 39 55.07 1.56 -13.56
C GLY A 39 54.07 2.21 -14.52
N LEU A 40 52.88 2.61 -14.02
CA LEU A 40 51.90 3.33 -14.81
C LEU A 40 52.23 4.83 -14.84
N ASP A 41 51.96 5.47 -15.97
CA ASP A 41 52.06 6.92 -16.13
C ASP A 41 51.01 7.61 -15.23
N ALA A 42 51.47 8.28 -14.18
CA ALA A 42 50.62 8.94 -13.20
C ALA A 42 49.78 10.06 -13.80
N GLN A 43 50.26 10.73 -14.86
CA GLN A 43 49.51 11.79 -15.53
C GLN A 43 48.31 11.22 -16.29
N ARG A 44 48.51 10.12 -17.03
CA ARG A 44 47.41 9.43 -17.73
C ARG A 44 46.38 8.84 -16.77
N VAL A 45 46.82 8.36 -15.61
CA VAL A 45 45.94 7.85 -14.56
C VAL A 45 45.14 8.99 -13.90
N MET A 46 45.76 10.16 -13.72
CA MET A 46 45.07 11.37 -13.28
C MET A 46 43.97 11.78 -14.28
N ASP A 47 44.32 11.83 -15.58
CA ASP A 47 43.39 12.18 -16.65
C ASP A 47 42.19 11.23 -16.70
N LEU A 48 42.43 9.92 -16.56
CA LEU A 48 41.39 8.92 -16.43
C LEU A 48 40.46 9.21 -15.24
N GLY A 49 41.02 9.53 -14.07
CA GLY A 49 40.24 9.89 -12.88
C GLY A 49 39.33 11.10 -13.13
N ILE A 50 39.87 12.15 -13.74
CA ILE A 50 39.15 13.39 -14.10
C ILE A 50 38.00 13.07 -15.07
N TRP A 51 38.26 12.31 -16.14
CA TRP A 51 37.22 11.93 -17.09
C TRP A 51 36.12 11.10 -16.46
N VAL A 52 36.47 10.19 -15.56
CA VAL A 52 35.50 9.37 -14.82
C VAL A 52 34.59 10.24 -13.96
N ILE A 53 35.12 11.18 -13.17
CA ILE A 53 34.28 12.02 -12.29
C ILE A 53 33.43 13.02 -13.08
N VAL A 54 34.01 13.67 -14.10
CA VAL A 54 33.27 14.63 -14.94
C VAL A 54 32.13 13.90 -15.66
N SER A 55 32.42 12.74 -16.26
CA SER A 55 31.40 11.95 -16.94
C SER A 55 30.36 11.39 -15.97
N ALA A 56 30.75 11.01 -14.76
CA ALA A 56 29.80 10.61 -13.73
C ALA A 56 28.82 11.75 -13.36
N LEU A 57 29.33 12.97 -13.17
CA LEU A 57 28.51 14.13 -12.84
C LEU A 57 27.58 14.49 -14.00
N VAL A 58 28.11 14.55 -15.22
CA VAL A 58 27.33 14.84 -16.43
C VAL A 58 26.28 13.77 -16.67
N GLY A 59 26.66 12.49 -16.64
CA GLY A 59 25.74 11.37 -16.84
C GLY A 59 24.62 11.33 -15.79
N ALA A 60 24.93 11.64 -14.53
CA ALA A 60 23.92 11.70 -13.48
C ALA A 60 22.89 12.81 -13.72
N LYS A 61 23.31 13.97 -14.26
CA LYS A 61 22.43 15.08 -14.62
C LYS A 61 21.68 14.83 -15.93
N LEU A 62 22.34 14.25 -16.93
CA LEU A 62 21.75 13.93 -18.22
C LEU A 62 20.64 12.90 -18.07
N LEU A 63 20.87 11.82 -17.31
CA LEU A 63 19.81 10.83 -17.08
C LEU A 63 18.64 11.42 -16.27
N LEU A 64 18.91 12.35 -15.34
CA LEU A 64 17.86 13.09 -14.64
C LEU A 64 17.03 13.95 -15.62
N ALA A 65 17.69 14.69 -16.51
CA ALA A 65 17.03 15.50 -17.53
C ALA A 65 16.20 14.64 -18.51
N LEU A 66 16.74 13.50 -18.93
CA LEU A 66 16.04 12.54 -19.80
C LEU A 66 14.86 11.85 -19.11
N GLN A 67 14.93 11.61 -17.79
CA GLN A 67 13.84 11.02 -17.02
C GLN A 67 12.68 12.02 -16.81
N TYR A 68 12.98 13.32 -16.77
CA TYR A 68 11.99 14.38 -16.59
C TYR A 68 12.14 15.51 -17.63
N PRO A 69 11.97 15.22 -18.93
CA PRO A 69 12.31 16.14 -20.01
C PRO A 69 11.43 17.39 -19.98
N ARG A 70 10.14 17.23 -19.64
CA ARG A 70 9.21 18.37 -19.50
C ARG A 70 9.56 19.30 -18.34
N GLN A 71 10.25 18.80 -17.31
CA GLN A 71 10.62 19.61 -16.15
C GLN A 71 11.95 20.34 -16.40
N TYR A 72 12.94 19.68 -16.99
CA TYR A 72 14.31 20.21 -17.06
C TYR A 72 14.76 20.66 -18.44
N LEU A 73 14.19 20.14 -19.53
CA LEU A 73 14.63 20.46 -20.91
C LEU A 73 13.70 21.45 -21.65
N MET A 74 12.46 21.62 -21.18
CA MET A 74 11.44 22.44 -21.87
C MET A 74 11.32 23.87 -21.32
N SER A 75 12.15 24.28 -20.35
CA SER A 75 12.19 25.65 -19.84
C SER A 75 13.61 26.04 -19.42
N GLY A 76 14.02 27.28 -19.69
CA GLY A 76 15.34 27.78 -19.28
C GLY A 76 15.55 27.76 -17.76
N ALA A 77 14.48 27.98 -16.99
CA ALA A 77 14.49 27.85 -15.53
C ALA A 77 14.74 26.41 -15.06
N GLY A 78 14.22 25.42 -15.80
CA GLY A 78 14.44 24.00 -15.53
C GLY A 78 15.92 23.60 -15.67
N LEU A 79 16.66 24.22 -16.59
CA LEU A 79 18.09 23.94 -16.75
C LEU A 79 18.93 24.46 -15.57
N LEU A 80 18.59 25.62 -15.03
CA LEU A 80 19.19 26.16 -13.79
C LEU A 80 18.82 25.33 -12.57
N GLU A 81 17.58 24.85 -12.48
CA GLU A 81 17.13 23.95 -11.41
C GLU A 81 17.85 22.60 -11.47
N LEU A 82 18.10 22.07 -12.67
CA LEU A 82 18.85 20.83 -12.89
C LEU A 82 20.25 20.89 -12.27
N LEU A 83 20.92 22.04 -12.32
CA LEU A 83 22.24 22.23 -11.70
C LEU A 83 22.18 22.18 -10.18
N ARG A 84 21.08 22.64 -9.57
CA ARG A 84 20.89 22.73 -8.12
C ARG A 84 20.40 21.43 -7.46
N VAL A 85 19.75 20.54 -8.23
CA VAL A 85 19.18 19.28 -7.70
C VAL A 85 20.17 18.11 -7.81
N GLY A 86 20.15 17.14 -6.88
CA GLY A 86 21.01 15.94 -6.95
C GLY A 86 20.75 15.08 -8.19
N GLY A 87 21.79 14.46 -8.76
CA GLY A 87 21.69 13.64 -9.98
C GLY A 87 21.22 12.20 -9.76
N VAL A 88 20.98 11.47 -10.84
CA VAL A 88 20.62 10.03 -10.81
C VAL A 88 21.87 9.16 -10.83
N PHE A 89 22.11 8.38 -9.77
CA PHE A 89 23.30 7.53 -9.62
C PHE A 89 23.58 6.64 -10.83
N TYR A 90 22.56 5.94 -11.36
CA TYR A 90 22.74 5.05 -12.52
C TYR A 90 23.26 5.76 -13.75
N GLY A 91 22.84 7.01 -13.98
CA GLY A 91 23.31 7.80 -15.12
C GLY A 91 24.79 8.14 -14.99
N GLY A 92 25.22 8.46 -13.77
CA GLY A 92 26.63 8.69 -13.48
C GLY A 92 27.47 7.43 -13.61
N LEU A 93 27.00 6.29 -13.09
CA LEU A 93 27.71 5.02 -13.20
C LEU A 93 27.92 4.60 -14.65
N ILE A 94 26.88 4.69 -15.49
CA ILE A 94 26.96 4.33 -16.91
C ILE A 94 27.98 5.23 -17.63
N ALA A 95 27.87 6.55 -17.48
CA ALA A 95 28.77 7.48 -18.15
C ALA A 95 30.22 7.35 -17.65
N ALA A 96 30.43 7.08 -16.36
CA ALA A 96 31.74 6.81 -15.78
C ALA A 96 32.40 5.56 -16.36
N ILE A 97 31.66 4.46 -16.56
CA ILE A 97 32.18 3.23 -17.15
C ILE A 97 32.59 3.48 -18.61
N PHE A 98 31.75 4.16 -19.39
CA PHE A 98 32.09 4.51 -20.77
C PHE A 98 33.34 5.39 -20.84
N ALA A 99 33.44 6.41 -19.98
CA ALA A 99 34.61 7.27 -19.91
C ALA A 99 35.86 6.50 -19.48
N ALA A 100 35.76 5.60 -18.50
CA ALA A 100 36.88 4.76 -18.08
C ALA A 100 37.39 3.87 -19.23
N ILE A 101 36.50 3.18 -19.94
CA ILE A 101 36.87 2.33 -21.08
C ILE A 101 37.51 3.17 -22.19
N TRP A 102 36.89 4.31 -22.51
CA TRP A 102 37.40 5.23 -23.52
C TRP A 102 38.79 5.79 -23.14
N SER A 103 38.98 6.20 -21.89
CA SER A 103 40.27 6.72 -21.40
C SER A 103 41.34 5.64 -21.37
N LEU A 104 41.03 4.41 -20.94
CA LEU A 104 41.97 3.29 -20.99
C LEU A 104 42.47 3.03 -22.41
N TRP A 105 41.53 3.00 -23.37
CA TRP A 105 41.85 2.83 -24.79
C TRP A 105 42.65 4.03 -25.34
N ARG A 106 42.20 5.26 -25.08
CA ARG A 106 42.81 6.50 -25.58
C ARG A 106 44.23 6.75 -25.07
N TYR A 107 44.52 6.34 -23.85
CA TYR A 107 45.81 6.54 -23.19
C TYR A 107 46.71 5.30 -23.22
N GLY A 108 46.25 4.19 -23.80
CA GLY A 108 46.99 2.93 -23.88
C GLY A 108 47.32 2.33 -22.52
N LEU A 109 46.43 2.52 -21.53
CA LEU A 109 46.64 2.01 -20.17
C LEU A 109 46.26 0.52 -20.10
N PRO A 110 47.14 -0.36 -19.58
CA PRO A 110 46.83 -1.78 -19.46
C PRO A 110 45.69 -2.00 -18.45
N LEU A 111 44.60 -2.63 -18.91
CA LEU A 111 43.36 -2.77 -18.14
C LEU A 111 43.57 -3.41 -16.76
N TRP A 112 44.25 -4.55 -16.71
CA TRP A 112 44.43 -5.32 -15.48
C TRP A 112 45.30 -4.58 -14.45
N THR A 113 46.46 -4.08 -14.87
CA THR A 113 47.38 -3.32 -14.00
C THR A 113 46.74 -2.03 -13.49
N THR A 114 45.96 -1.35 -14.35
CA THR A 114 45.24 -0.13 -13.98
C THR A 114 44.09 -0.43 -13.02
N GLY A 115 43.33 -1.51 -13.27
CA GLY A 115 42.29 -2.00 -12.37
C GLY A 115 42.84 -2.34 -10.98
N ASP A 116 43.98 -3.02 -10.91
CA ASP A 116 44.68 -3.36 -9.68
C ASP A 116 45.17 -2.15 -8.88
N ALA A 117 45.56 -1.08 -9.58
CA ALA A 117 45.94 0.18 -8.96
C ALA A 117 44.72 0.92 -8.36
N ILE A 118 43.57 0.85 -9.04
CA ILE A 118 42.36 1.62 -8.72
C ILE A 118 41.46 0.89 -7.69
N ALA A 119 41.32 -0.43 -7.76
CA ALA A 119 40.33 -1.18 -6.97
C ALA A 119 40.38 -0.90 -5.46
N PRO A 120 41.55 -0.81 -4.82
CA PRO A 120 41.64 -0.43 -3.40
C PRO A 120 41.13 0.98 -3.11
N ALA A 121 41.34 1.94 -4.02
CA ALA A 121 40.83 3.29 -3.89
C ALA A 121 39.30 3.34 -4.02
N ILE A 122 38.71 2.52 -4.89
CA ILE A 122 37.26 2.36 -5.00
C ILE A 122 36.67 1.82 -3.69
N ALA A 123 37.29 0.80 -3.10
CA ALA A 123 36.85 0.23 -1.83
C ALA A 123 36.90 1.27 -0.70
N LEU A 124 38.00 2.02 -0.61
CA LEU A 124 38.16 3.11 0.36
C LEU A 124 37.13 4.22 0.13
N GLY A 125 36.93 4.65 -1.11
CA GLY A 125 35.94 5.65 -1.49
C GLY A 125 34.52 5.21 -1.14
N HIS A 126 34.17 3.94 -1.33
CA HIS A 126 32.88 3.40 -0.93
C HIS A 126 32.71 3.36 0.60
N ALA A 127 33.74 3.01 1.36
CA ALA A 127 33.71 3.04 2.82
C ALA A 127 33.46 4.47 3.36
N VAL A 128 34.21 5.46 2.85
CA VAL A 128 34.04 6.87 3.23
C VAL A 128 32.67 7.40 2.77
N GLY A 129 32.23 7.03 1.57
CA GLY A 129 30.89 7.37 1.07
C GLY A 129 29.77 6.81 1.95
N ARG A 130 29.92 5.59 2.47
CA ARG A 130 28.96 4.99 3.42
C ARG A 130 28.93 5.72 4.76
N LEU A 131 30.07 6.19 5.25
CA LEU A 131 30.13 7.05 6.42
C LEU A 131 29.41 8.39 6.17
N GLY A 132 29.60 8.98 4.98
CA GLY A 132 28.85 10.17 4.55
C GLY A 132 27.33 9.93 4.51
N CYS A 133 26.88 8.80 3.97
CA CYS A 133 25.47 8.40 3.97
C CYS A 133 24.91 8.23 5.41
N LEU A 134 25.70 7.64 6.30
CA LEU A 134 25.35 7.50 7.72
C LEU A 134 25.19 8.87 8.39
N MET A 135 26.12 9.80 8.15
CA MET A 135 26.07 11.17 8.68
C MET A 135 24.91 12.00 8.09
N ALA A 136 24.53 11.73 6.84
CA ALA A 136 23.37 12.35 6.18
C ALA A 136 22.02 11.71 6.61
N GLY A 137 22.05 10.72 7.50
CA GLY A 137 20.85 10.06 8.02
C GLY A 137 20.02 9.36 6.94
N CYS A 138 20.64 8.93 5.84
CA CYS A 138 19.96 8.21 4.76
C CYS A 138 20.15 6.69 4.84
N CYS A 139 21.08 6.21 5.67
CA CYS A 139 21.37 4.79 5.89
C CYS A 139 21.50 4.53 7.39
N PHE A 140 20.42 4.09 8.04
CA PHE A 140 20.48 3.67 9.44
C PHE A 140 20.87 2.18 9.53
N GLY A 141 21.83 1.86 10.40
CA GLY A 141 22.20 0.48 10.71
C GLY A 141 21.12 -0.24 11.55
N ARG A 142 21.40 -1.47 11.98
CA ARG A 142 20.54 -2.17 12.95
C ARG A 142 20.67 -1.53 14.33
N ALA A 143 19.58 -1.46 15.08
CA ALA A 143 19.63 -1.09 16.50
C ALA A 143 20.63 -2.00 17.22
N THR A 144 21.55 -1.39 17.96
CA THR A 144 22.65 -2.11 18.62
C THR A 144 22.95 -1.49 19.97
N THR A 145 23.52 -2.28 20.86
CA THR A 145 23.95 -1.88 22.20
C THR A 145 25.46 -2.02 22.37
N VAL A 146 26.20 -2.20 21.27
CA VAL A 146 27.67 -2.24 21.30
C VAL A 146 28.24 -0.89 21.78
N PRO A 147 29.44 -0.85 22.37
CA PRO A 147 30.00 0.37 22.97
C PRO A 147 30.15 1.54 21.99
N TRP A 148 30.31 1.25 20.70
CA TRP A 148 30.42 2.23 19.62
C TRP A 148 29.09 2.49 18.88
N ALA A 149 27.95 2.21 19.53
CA ALA A 149 26.64 2.53 18.97
C ALA A 149 26.49 4.05 18.78
N ILE A 150 26.08 4.48 17.59
CA ILE A 150 25.79 5.89 17.29
C ILE A 150 24.33 6.16 17.64
N THR A 151 24.11 7.15 18.52
CA THR A 151 22.76 7.59 18.89
C THR A 151 22.32 8.75 18.00
N PHE A 152 21.16 8.61 17.37
CA PHE A 152 20.56 9.67 16.56
C PHE A 152 19.39 10.28 17.34
N HIS A 153 19.39 11.60 17.51
CA HIS A 153 18.37 12.35 18.27
C HIS A 153 17.23 12.90 17.40
N ASP A 154 17.25 12.60 16.09
CA ASP A 154 16.23 13.05 15.15
C ASP A 154 14.95 12.20 15.25
N ARG A 155 13.78 12.84 15.24
CA ARG A 155 12.47 12.14 15.19
C ARG A 155 12.35 11.24 13.95
N ALA A 156 13.00 11.59 12.84
CA ALA A 156 13.05 10.72 11.66
C ALA A 156 13.97 9.51 11.81
N ALA A 157 14.94 9.55 12.73
CA ALA A 157 15.74 8.39 13.09
C ALA A 157 15.02 7.50 14.12
N GLU A 158 14.26 8.10 15.04
CA GLU A 158 13.40 7.39 16.00
C GLU A 158 12.36 6.50 15.31
N THR A 159 11.82 6.93 14.17
CA THR A 159 10.84 6.17 13.37
C THR A 159 11.47 5.02 12.58
N VAL A 160 12.76 5.08 12.27
CA VAL A 160 13.46 4.06 11.46
C VAL A 160 14.20 3.02 12.33
N VAL A 161 14.82 3.44 13.44
CA VAL A 161 15.68 2.56 14.26
C VAL A 161 14.98 2.04 15.53
N GLY A 162 13.92 2.72 15.99
CA GLY A 162 13.18 2.38 17.21
C GLY A 162 13.93 2.74 18.50
N ARG A 163 13.19 2.93 19.60
CA ARG A 163 13.75 3.29 20.92
C ARG A 163 14.55 2.14 21.54
N SER A 164 15.75 2.44 22.03
CA SER A 164 16.48 1.71 23.09
C SER A 164 17.20 2.79 23.91
N ARG A 165 17.09 2.94 25.23
CA ARG A 165 16.61 2.13 26.35
C ARG A 165 16.36 3.07 27.55
N ARG A 166 15.52 2.62 28.48
CA ARG A 166 15.48 2.94 29.94
C ARG A 166 15.49 4.42 30.37
N GLY A 167 14.39 4.87 31.00
CA GLY A 167 14.40 6.03 31.90
C GLY A 167 13.20 6.95 31.80
N ALA A 168 12.04 6.48 32.26
CA ALA A 168 10.96 7.27 32.87
C ALA A 168 9.79 6.31 33.09
N ALA A 169 9.80 5.63 34.23
CA ALA A 169 8.64 4.91 34.71
C ALA A 169 7.54 5.94 35.01
N ASP A 170 6.46 5.91 34.25
CA ASP A 170 5.18 6.49 34.68
C ASP A 170 4.47 5.41 35.53
N PRO A 171 4.37 5.57 36.85
CA PRO A 171 3.77 4.56 37.73
C PRO A 171 2.26 4.40 37.51
N ARG A 172 1.60 5.29 36.75
CA ARG A 172 0.15 5.26 36.54
C ARG A 172 -0.29 4.45 35.30
N ARG A 173 0.65 3.91 34.53
CA ARG A 173 0.36 3.01 33.39
C ARG A 173 0.52 1.51 33.69
N ALA A 174 1.00 1.13 34.87
CA ALA A 174 1.21 -0.26 35.24
C ALA A 174 -0.07 -1.05 35.58
N ALA A 175 -1.24 -0.39 35.66
CA ALA A 175 -2.50 -1.01 36.06
C ALA A 175 -3.51 -1.22 34.91
N ARG A 176 -3.19 -0.91 33.65
CA ARG A 176 -4.04 -1.26 32.50
C ARG A 176 -3.21 -1.95 31.42
N VAL A 177 -3.71 -3.10 30.98
CA VAL A 177 -3.14 -4.06 30.01
C VAL A 177 -2.16 -5.09 30.60
N ARG A 178 -2.64 -5.86 31.60
CA ARG A 178 -2.42 -7.31 31.58
C ARG A 178 -3.64 -7.95 30.91
N ALA A 179 -3.62 -8.03 29.58
CA ALA A 179 -4.44 -9.02 28.90
C ALA A 179 -3.81 -10.40 29.19
N PRO A 180 -4.59 -11.41 29.57
CA PRO A 180 -4.05 -12.75 29.77
C PRO A 180 -3.45 -13.23 28.44
N ARG A 181 -2.19 -13.66 28.48
CA ARG A 181 -1.62 -14.51 27.43
C ARG A 181 -2.33 -15.86 27.51
N THR A 182 -3.52 -15.96 26.91
CA THR A 182 -4.00 -17.26 26.46
C THR A 182 -3.08 -17.68 25.33
N ALA A 183 -2.12 -18.55 25.65
CA ALA A 183 -1.45 -19.34 24.64
C ALA A 183 -2.56 -20.04 23.84
N VAL A 184 -2.70 -19.68 22.56
CA VAL A 184 -3.55 -20.43 21.65
C VAL A 184 -2.96 -21.84 21.63
N PRO A 185 -3.71 -22.89 22.04
CA PRO A 185 -3.21 -24.25 22.00
C PRO A 185 -2.77 -24.58 20.58
N TRP A 186 -1.64 -25.27 20.41
CA TRP A 186 -1.13 -25.71 19.10
C TRP A 186 -2.16 -26.50 18.27
N ALA A 187 -3.19 -27.05 18.92
CA ALA A 187 -4.35 -27.67 18.28
C ALA A 187 -5.17 -26.69 17.40
N HIS A 188 -5.30 -25.41 17.75
CA HIS A 188 -6.02 -24.40 16.95
C HIS A 188 -5.19 -23.85 15.77
N VAL A 189 -3.88 -24.09 15.75
CA VAL A 189 -3.00 -23.68 14.63
C VAL A 189 -3.06 -24.69 13.48
N LEU A 190 -3.59 -25.90 13.73
CA LEU A 190 -3.80 -26.93 12.73
C LEU A 190 -5.10 -26.77 11.92
N GLU A 191 -5.89 -25.73 12.18
CA GLU A 191 -7.09 -25.36 11.40
C GLU A 191 -6.80 -24.35 10.27
N LEU A 192 -5.53 -23.98 10.05
CA LEU A 192 -5.14 -23.13 8.93
C LEU A 192 -5.11 -23.91 7.60
N HIS A 193 -5.80 -23.35 6.61
CA HIS A 193 -5.68 -23.49 5.15
C HIS A 193 -5.00 -24.75 4.57
N PRO A 194 -5.72 -25.57 3.76
CA PRO A 194 -5.18 -26.77 3.10
C PRO A 194 -3.81 -26.65 2.43
N PRO A 195 -3.47 -25.59 1.66
CA PRO A 195 -2.15 -25.47 1.02
C PRO A 195 -1.00 -25.28 2.01
N LEU A 196 -1.19 -24.49 3.08
CA LEU A 196 -0.16 -24.21 4.09
C LEU A 196 0.07 -25.43 4.99
N ARG A 197 -0.97 -26.25 5.20
CA ARG A 197 -0.83 -27.56 5.85
C ARG A 197 0.15 -28.47 5.10
N ARG A 198 0.11 -28.49 3.77
CA ARG A 198 1.00 -29.33 2.93
C ARG A 198 2.45 -28.88 3.01
N VAL A 199 2.70 -27.57 3.07
CA VAL A 199 4.05 -26.98 3.21
C VAL A 199 4.60 -27.17 4.63
N ALA A 200 3.79 -26.96 5.66
CA ALA A 200 4.19 -27.11 7.07
C ALA A 200 4.46 -28.58 7.47
N PHE A 201 3.74 -29.56 6.88
CA PHE A 201 3.98 -30.99 7.12
C PHE A 201 5.33 -31.49 6.59
N ARG A 202 6.01 -30.75 5.71
CA ARG A 202 7.23 -31.22 5.02
C ARG A 202 8.55 -30.73 5.63
N HIS A 203 8.51 -29.90 6.69
CA HIS A 203 9.71 -29.51 7.42
C HIS A 203 9.77 -30.16 8.83
N ARG A 204 10.57 -31.23 8.90
CA ARG A 204 11.09 -32.01 10.06
C ARG A 204 10.27 -33.19 10.60
N VAL A 205 10.70 -34.38 10.12
CA VAL A 205 10.87 -35.68 10.81
C VAL A 205 9.60 -36.31 11.43
N LEU A 206 8.93 -37.20 10.68
CA LEU A 206 8.20 -38.34 11.25
C LEU A 206 8.41 -39.60 10.40
N SER A 207 8.65 -40.73 11.08
CA SER A 207 9.01 -42.01 10.47
C SER A 207 7.78 -42.79 9.96
N ARG A 208 8.00 -43.68 8.97
CA ARG A 208 7.00 -44.53 8.29
C ARG A 208 6.09 -45.36 9.22
N ARG A 209 6.37 -45.48 10.52
CA ARG A 209 5.54 -46.22 11.50
C ARG A 209 4.41 -45.38 12.11
N GLN A 210 4.47 -44.05 12.08
CA GLN A 210 3.46 -43.18 12.70
C GLN A 210 2.29 -42.86 11.75
N SER A 211 2.53 -42.87 10.43
CA SER A 211 1.49 -42.68 9.40
C SER A 211 0.45 -43.80 9.36
N ARG A 212 0.80 -45.04 9.78
CA ARG A 212 -0.13 -46.19 9.78
C ARG A 212 -1.09 -46.19 10.96
N ARG A 213 -0.77 -45.50 12.06
CA ARG A 213 -1.63 -45.42 13.26
C ARG A 213 -2.72 -44.35 13.10
N ALA A 214 -2.36 -43.18 12.56
CA ALA A 214 -3.31 -42.10 12.28
C ALA A 214 -4.35 -42.45 11.20
N VAL A 215 -3.96 -43.24 10.18
CA VAL A 215 -4.88 -43.74 9.14
C VAL A 215 -5.85 -44.80 9.70
N ARG A 216 -5.42 -45.61 10.68
CA ARG A 216 -6.28 -46.60 11.33
C ARG A 216 -7.32 -45.96 12.26
N ASP A 217 -6.95 -44.89 12.96
CA ASP A 217 -7.85 -44.19 13.88
C ASP A 217 -8.89 -43.31 13.15
N ALA A 218 -8.55 -42.75 11.98
CA ALA A 218 -9.48 -41.97 11.15
C ALA A 218 -10.55 -42.83 10.45
N VAL A 219 -10.20 -44.07 10.06
CA VAL A 219 -11.15 -45.02 9.45
C VAL A 219 -12.15 -45.53 10.49
N HIS A 220 -11.77 -45.64 11.76
CA HIS A 220 -12.69 -46.03 12.84
C HIS A 220 -13.74 -44.96 13.19
N ILE A 221 -13.42 -43.67 13.00
CA ILE A 221 -14.38 -42.58 13.26
C ILE A 221 -15.35 -42.41 12.08
N ALA A 222 -14.88 -42.58 10.85
CA ALA A 222 -15.72 -42.50 9.64
C ALA A 222 -16.72 -43.67 9.51
N VAL A 223 -16.49 -44.80 10.19
CA VAL A 223 -17.39 -45.96 10.20
C VAL A 223 -18.42 -45.91 11.34
N ALA A 224 -18.28 -44.98 12.30
CA ALA A 224 -19.10 -45.00 13.51
C ALA A 224 -20.38 -44.14 13.47
N LEU A 225 -20.56 -43.17 12.56
CA LEU A 225 -21.70 -42.23 12.66
C LEU A 225 -22.31 -41.79 11.31
N GLY A 226 -22.65 -42.77 10.47
CA GLY A 226 -23.56 -42.60 9.35
C GLY A 226 -24.91 -43.30 9.60
N ASP A 227 -25.96 -42.47 9.69
CA ASP A 227 -27.36 -42.69 9.29
C ASP A 227 -28.40 -43.24 10.32
N PRO A 228 -29.73 -43.09 10.07
CA PRO A 228 -30.63 -42.17 10.81
C PRO A 228 -31.89 -42.91 11.37
N ARG A 229 -32.81 -42.16 11.99
CA ARG A 229 -34.20 -42.52 12.45
C ARG A 229 -34.38 -42.78 13.96
N ALA A 230 -35.11 -41.86 14.61
CA ALA A 230 -36.14 -42.05 15.65
C ALA A 230 -36.44 -40.65 16.26
N GLY A 231 -37.59 -40.01 15.99
CA GLY A 231 -38.83 -40.11 16.79
C GLY A 231 -38.97 -38.86 17.68
N ARG A 232 -39.76 -37.85 17.28
CA ARG A 232 -41.16 -37.56 17.70
C ARG A 232 -41.30 -37.05 19.14
N ASP A 233 -41.70 -35.79 19.29
CA ASP A 233 -43.00 -35.30 19.84
C ASP A 233 -42.94 -33.75 19.85
N GLY A 234 -43.83 -33.02 19.16
CA GLY A 234 -45.11 -32.54 19.69
C GLY A 234 -44.90 -31.17 20.35
N ASP A 235 -45.12 -30.02 19.70
CA ASP A 235 -46.43 -29.37 19.75
C ASP A 235 -46.69 -28.39 18.60
N ALA A 236 -47.98 -28.26 18.29
CA ALA A 236 -48.56 -27.69 17.10
C ALA A 236 -48.98 -26.20 17.25
N VAL A 237 -48.72 -25.41 16.19
CA VAL A 237 -49.67 -24.56 15.40
C VAL A 237 -50.34 -23.34 16.13
N PRO A 238 -50.64 -22.18 15.47
CA PRO A 238 -50.98 -22.02 14.04
C PRO A 238 -50.32 -20.90 13.24
N ALA A 239 -50.25 -21.20 11.94
CA ALA A 239 -50.21 -20.27 10.82
C ALA A 239 -51.59 -19.63 10.54
N ARG A 240 -51.58 -18.44 9.91
CA ARG A 240 -52.64 -17.89 9.05
C ARG A 240 -52.13 -16.59 8.37
N PRO A 241 -52.67 -16.18 7.21
CA PRO A 241 -52.85 -16.94 5.98
C PRO A 241 -52.33 -16.17 4.74
N ALA A 242 -52.13 -16.90 3.64
CA ALA A 242 -52.07 -16.32 2.30
C ALA A 242 -53.46 -15.83 1.87
N HIS A 243 -53.51 -14.67 1.19
CA HIS A 243 -54.67 -14.23 0.43
C HIS A 243 -54.30 -13.92 -1.03
N ALA A 244 -55.21 -14.40 -1.88
CA ALA A 244 -55.17 -14.53 -3.33
C ALA A 244 -55.35 -13.18 -4.07
N PRO A 245 -55.26 -13.14 -5.42
CA PRO A 245 -55.08 -11.93 -6.19
C PRO A 245 -56.41 -11.22 -6.48
N GLY A 246 -56.41 -9.89 -6.38
CA GLY A 246 -57.56 -9.03 -6.64
C GLY A 246 -57.29 -7.95 -7.68
N THR A 247 -57.83 -8.17 -8.88
CA THR A 247 -58.51 -7.21 -9.78
C THR A 247 -57.94 -5.81 -10.04
N SER A 248 -57.72 -5.58 -11.33
CA SER A 248 -57.58 -4.31 -12.04
C SER A 248 -58.69 -3.28 -11.79
N ARG A 249 -58.29 -2.04 -11.48
CA ARG A 249 -58.87 -0.73 -11.90
C ARG A 249 -57.68 0.24 -11.85
N GLY A 250 -57.23 0.89 -12.92
CA GLY A 250 -57.98 1.87 -13.70
C GLY A 250 -57.57 3.28 -13.29
N GLY A 251 -56.46 3.78 -13.87
CA GLY A 251 -56.19 5.20 -14.16
C GLY A 251 -56.08 6.22 -13.01
N ALA A 252 -54.84 6.59 -12.68
CA ALA A 252 -54.45 7.99 -12.48
C ALA A 252 -52.92 8.09 -12.61
N GLY A 253 -52.45 8.72 -13.68
CA GLY A 253 -51.03 8.95 -13.89
C GLY A 253 -50.46 9.85 -12.79
N SER A 254 -49.66 9.27 -11.89
CA SER A 254 -48.77 10.04 -11.03
C SER A 254 -47.62 10.54 -11.89
N ARG A 255 -47.74 11.78 -12.37
CA ARG A 255 -46.62 12.56 -12.89
C ARG A 255 -45.43 12.39 -11.95
N GLY A 256 -44.32 11.91 -12.48
CA GLY A 256 -43.04 11.93 -11.77
C GLY A 256 -42.77 13.35 -11.31
N MET A 257 -42.84 13.56 -10.00
CA MET A 257 -42.52 14.84 -9.40
C MET A 257 -40.99 14.94 -9.41
N THR A 258 -40.43 15.51 -10.48
CA THR A 258 -39.03 15.90 -10.51
C THR A 258 -38.82 16.90 -9.38
N ALA A 259 -38.05 16.50 -8.36
CA ALA A 259 -37.63 17.42 -7.31
C ALA A 259 -36.95 18.62 -7.98
N ALA A 260 -37.49 19.83 -7.77
CA ALA A 260 -36.93 21.05 -8.33
C ALA A 260 -35.59 21.38 -7.63
N ALA A 261 -34.67 22.01 -8.35
CA ALA A 261 -33.46 22.57 -7.76
C ALA A 261 -33.84 23.59 -6.68
N GLU A 262 -33.24 23.47 -5.49
CA GLU A 262 -33.50 24.37 -4.36
C GLU A 262 -32.49 25.51 -4.40
N ARG A 263 -32.95 26.76 -4.43
CA ARG A 263 -32.09 27.94 -4.35
C ARG A 263 -32.13 28.50 -2.94
N ARG A 264 -30.97 28.62 -2.29
CA ARG A 264 -30.84 29.23 -0.96
C ARG A 264 -30.02 30.50 -1.03
N GLU A 265 -30.49 31.55 -0.36
CA GLU A 265 -29.74 32.79 -0.20
C GLU A 265 -29.20 32.87 1.23
N LEU A 266 -27.89 33.06 1.36
CA LEU A 266 -27.18 33.07 2.62
C LEU A 266 -26.47 34.42 2.78
N ARG A 267 -26.85 35.15 3.83
CA ARG A 267 -26.23 36.43 4.20
C ARG A 267 -25.06 36.20 5.14
N VAL A 268 -23.97 36.92 4.91
CA VAL A 268 -22.80 36.91 5.79
C VAL A 268 -23.07 37.83 6.97
N GLU A 269 -23.28 37.24 8.13
CA GLU A 269 -23.39 37.96 9.41
C GLU A 269 -22.01 38.40 9.92
N ALA A 270 -21.97 39.36 10.84
CA ALA A 270 -20.71 39.94 11.35
C ALA A 270 -19.74 38.91 11.96
N GLU A 271 -20.27 37.82 12.52
CA GLU A 271 -19.51 36.70 13.09
C GLU A 271 -18.72 35.88 12.04
N HIS A 272 -19.10 36.00 10.76
CA HIS A 272 -18.49 35.29 9.64
C HIS A 272 -17.61 36.19 8.77
N ASP A 273 -17.36 37.44 9.18
CA ASP A 273 -16.51 38.37 8.45
C ASP A 273 -15.06 37.87 8.35
N GLY A 274 -14.46 37.98 7.17
CA GLY A 274 -13.08 37.56 6.93
C GLY A 274 -12.89 36.04 6.81
N VAL A 275 -13.97 35.25 6.91
CA VAL A 275 -13.91 33.79 6.75
C VAL A 275 -13.84 33.42 5.27
N ARG A 276 -13.29 32.24 4.97
CA ARG A 276 -13.31 31.69 3.60
C ARG A 276 -14.72 31.25 3.21
N LEU A 277 -15.10 31.51 1.96
CA LEU A 277 -16.38 31.13 1.37
C LEU A 277 -16.72 29.65 1.56
N ASP A 278 -15.76 28.74 1.35
CA ASP A 278 -16.00 27.31 1.56
C ASP A 278 -16.29 26.95 3.02
N ASN A 279 -15.68 27.64 3.98
CA ASN A 279 -15.94 27.44 5.40
C ASN A 279 -17.27 28.08 5.82
N PHE A 280 -17.56 29.30 5.35
CA PHE A 280 -18.82 30.00 5.61
C PHE A 280 -20.03 29.18 5.13
N LEU A 281 -20.01 28.73 3.87
CA LEU A 281 -21.10 27.91 3.32
C LEU A 281 -21.22 26.55 4.00
N THR A 282 -20.10 25.96 4.47
CA THR A 282 -20.15 24.69 5.23
C THR A 282 -20.76 24.88 6.62
N ALA A 283 -20.54 26.04 7.26
CA ALA A 283 -21.13 26.34 8.56
C ALA A 283 -22.66 26.50 8.50
N LEU A 284 -23.16 27.11 7.42
CA LEU A 284 -24.60 27.36 7.23
C LEU A 284 -25.36 26.23 6.50
N LEU A 285 -24.64 25.28 5.89
CA LEU A 285 -25.21 24.08 5.26
C LEU A 285 -24.56 22.81 5.84
N PRO A 286 -24.78 22.51 7.15
CA PRO A 286 -24.13 21.40 7.84
C PRO A 286 -24.44 20.02 7.25
N GLU A 287 -25.54 19.89 6.51
CA GLU A 287 -25.93 18.68 5.79
C GLU A 287 -25.03 18.38 4.56
N ARG A 288 -24.15 19.31 4.17
CA ARG A 288 -23.27 19.17 3.01
C ARG A 288 -21.80 19.14 3.43
N SER A 289 -21.08 18.14 2.92
CA SER A 289 -19.62 18.09 3.12
C SER A 289 -18.93 19.29 2.47
N ARG A 290 -17.84 19.76 3.10
CA ARG A 290 -16.98 20.82 2.53
C ARG A 290 -16.54 20.54 1.09
N SER A 291 -16.24 19.28 0.75
CA SER A 291 -15.87 18.90 -0.62
C SER A 291 -17.01 19.06 -1.64
N HIS A 292 -18.26 18.92 -1.20
CA HIS A 292 -19.43 19.16 -2.02
C HIS A 292 -19.61 20.66 -2.28
N ILE A 293 -19.53 21.49 -1.23
CA ILE A 293 -19.56 22.96 -1.34
C ILE A 293 -18.47 23.47 -2.29
N GLN A 294 -17.23 22.97 -2.17
CA GLN A 294 -16.15 23.34 -3.08
C GLN A 294 -16.40 22.97 -4.55
N ARG A 295 -17.23 21.96 -4.80
CA ARG A 295 -17.63 21.55 -6.14
C ARG A 295 -18.70 22.49 -6.68
N LEU A 296 -19.73 22.80 -5.90
CA LEU A 296 -20.77 23.77 -6.27
C LEU A 296 -20.17 25.12 -6.67
N ILE A 297 -19.18 25.61 -5.92
CA ILE A 297 -18.47 26.86 -6.26
C ILE A 297 -17.72 26.76 -7.60
N LYS A 298 -17.08 25.62 -7.88
CA LYS A 298 -16.33 25.41 -9.13
C LYS A 298 -17.23 25.20 -10.34
N ASP A 299 -18.39 24.62 -10.13
CA ASP A 299 -19.38 24.31 -11.15
C ASP A 299 -20.27 25.53 -11.47
N GLY A 300 -20.02 26.69 -10.83
CA GLY A 300 -20.76 27.93 -11.06
C GLY A 300 -22.13 27.98 -10.37
N LEU A 301 -22.42 27.02 -9.49
CA LEU A 301 -23.69 26.89 -8.77
C LEU A 301 -23.74 27.73 -7.48
N VAL A 302 -22.72 28.54 -7.24
CA VAL A 302 -22.70 29.56 -6.19
C VAL A 302 -22.45 30.90 -6.86
N SER A 303 -23.35 31.85 -6.63
CA SER A 303 -23.25 33.23 -7.10
C SER A 303 -23.24 34.21 -5.92
N GLY A 304 -22.69 35.39 -6.13
CA GLY A 304 -22.52 36.40 -5.08
C GLY A 304 -21.90 37.68 -5.64
N PRO A 305 -21.53 38.64 -4.79
CA PRO A 305 -21.05 39.95 -5.23
C PRO A 305 -19.67 39.92 -5.92
N LEU A 306 -18.93 38.82 -5.84
CA LEU A 306 -17.63 38.67 -6.50
C LEU A 306 -17.80 38.02 -7.88
N ARG A 307 -17.15 38.59 -8.91
CA ARG A 307 -17.19 38.06 -10.29
C ARG A 307 -16.56 36.66 -10.43
N ASP A 308 -15.48 36.39 -9.71
CA ASP A 308 -14.74 35.12 -9.75
C ASP A 308 -14.71 34.44 -8.38
N LEU A 309 -15.75 33.67 -8.09
CA LEU A 309 -15.84 32.93 -6.83
C LEU A 309 -14.89 31.72 -6.83
N ARG A 310 -14.03 31.65 -5.83
CA ARG A 310 -13.17 30.51 -5.54
C ARG A 310 -13.53 29.98 -4.16
N PRO A 311 -13.31 28.68 -3.89
CA PRO A 311 -13.46 28.16 -2.53
C PRO A 311 -12.67 28.92 -1.46
N SER A 312 -11.54 29.51 -1.85
CA SER A 312 -10.68 30.31 -0.99
C SER A 312 -11.01 31.79 -0.96
N SER A 313 -12.05 32.26 -1.66
CA SER A 313 -12.47 33.66 -1.61
C SER A 313 -12.88 34.03 -0.18
N THR A 314 -12.52 35.23 0.25
CA THR A 314 -12.91 35.78 1.56
C THR A 314 -14.31 36.38 1.46
N VAL A 315 -15.15 36.14 2.47
CA VAL A 315 -16.48 36.75 2.59
C VAL A 315 -16.45 37.90 3.58
N HIS A 316 -17.32 38.89 3.35
CA HIS A 316 -17.45 40.07 4.21
C HIS A 316 -18.88 40.25 4.68
N ALA A 317 -19.04 40.79 5.89
CA ALA A 317 -20.34 41.06 6.48
C ALA A 317 -21.25 41.87 5.53
N GLY A 318 -22.52 41.50 5.45
CA GLY A 318 -23.52 42.12 4.58
C GLY A 318 -23.53 41.57 3.14
N GLN A 319 -22.54 40.77 2.73
CA GLN A 319 -22.58 40.07 1.44
C GLN A 319 -23.67 38.98 1.44
N VAL A 320 -24.28 38.75 0.28
CA VAL A 320 -25.27 37.69 0.07
C VAL A 320 -24.79 36.75 -1.01
N PHE A 321 -24.81 35.45 -0.72
CA PHE A 321 -24.47 34.40 -1.67
C PHE A 321 -25.71 33.56 -1.96
N ALA A 322 -26.00 33.34 -3.24
CA ALA A 322 -27.03 32.42 -3.67
C ALA A 322 -26.39 31.08 -4.06
N VAL A 323 -26.85 30.00 -3.43
CA VAL A 323 -26.42 28.63 -3.70
C VAL A 323 -27.55 27.92 -4.42
N GLU A 324 -27.28 27.50 -5.65
CA GLU A 324 -28.14 26.59 -6.39
C GLU A 324 -27.79 25.17 -5.97
N LEU A 325 -28.70 24.52 -5.26
CA LEU A 325 -28.60 23.12 -4.91
C LEU A 325 -29.30 22.32 -6.01
N PRO A 326 -28.55 21.71 -6.95
CA PRO A 326 -29.16 20.87 -7.95
C PRO A 326 -29.90 19.73 -7.23
N ALA A 327 -31.08 19.36 -7.75
CA ALA A 327 -31.78 18.18 -7.29
C ALA A 327 -30.79 17.00 -7.29
N PRO A 328 -30.75 16.15 -6.26
CA PRO A 328 -29.84 15.02 -6.23
C PRO A 328 -30.04 14.18 -7.50
N VAL A 329 -29.08 14.25 -8.44
CA VAL A 329 -29.04 13.30 -9.56
C VAL A 329 -28.50 12.00 -9.00
N ALA A 330 -29.38 11.28 -8.31
CA ALA A 330 -29.14 9.90 -7.96
C ALA A 330 -29.37 9.08 -9.24
N ALA A 331 -28.31 8.80 -9.98
CA ALA A 331 -28.19 7.42 -10.44
C ALA A 331 -27.85 6.61 -9.19
N ALA A 332 -28.87 6.32 -8.36
CA ALA A 332 -28.70 5.34 -7.31
C ALA A 332 -28.22 4.06 -7.99
N PRO A 333 -27.13 3.43 -7.54
CA PRO A 333 -26.73 2.16 -8.11
C PRO A 333 -27.91 1.20 -8.02
N GLU A 334 -28.28 0.59 -9.14
CA GLU A 334 -29.39 -0.37 -9.16
C GLU A 334 -28.92 -1.70 -8.57
N PRO A 335 -29.81 -2.43 -7.85
CA PRO A 335 -29.53 -3.79 -7.42
C PRO A 335 -29.22 -4.70 -8.62
N GLU A 336 -28.15 -5.50 -8.54
CA GLU A 336 -27.79 -6.48 -9.56
C GLU A 336 -27.56 -7.86 -8.95
N ALA A 337 -28.13 -8.89 -9.56
CA ALA A 337 -27.98 -10.29 -9.17
C ALA A 337 -26.59 -10.84 -9.51
N LEU A 338 -25.56 -10.32 -8.85
CA LEU A 338 -24.16 -10.73 -9.01
C LEU A 338 -23.76 -11.69 -7.91
N PRO A 339 -22.99 -12.76 -8.18
CA PRO A 339 -22.60 -13.71 -7.14
C PRO A 339 -21.79 -13.04 -6.03
N LEU A 340 -22.26 -13.19 -4.79
CA LEU A 340 -21.64 -12.63 -3.58
C LEU A 340 -21.74 -13.65 -2.45
N THR A 341 -20.60 -13.99 -1.85
CA THR A 341 -20.57 -14.90 -0.70
C THR A 341 -20.67 -14.07 0.58
N VAL A 342 -21.75 -14.23 1.33
CA VAL A 342 -21.92 -13.65 2.67
C VAL A 342 -21.36 -14.64 3.70
N LEU A 343 -20.34 -14.23 4.43
CA LEU A 343 -19.71 -15.02 5.49
C LEU A 343 -20.46 -14.87 6.83
N TYR A 344 -21.07 -13.71 7.05
CA TYR A 344 -21.83 -13.39 8.25
C TYR A 344 -22.70 -12.16 8.03
N GLU A 345 -23.87 -12.15 8.65
CA GLU A 345 -24.80 -11.04 8.63
C GLU A 345 -25.58 -10.98 9.94
N ASP A 346 -25.76 -9.77 10.46
CA ASP A 346 -26.70 -9.45 11.55
C ASP A 346 -27.40 -8.10 11.29
N SER A 347 -27.91 -7.44 12.33
CA SER A 347 -28.59 -6.15 12.22
C SER A 347 -27.65 -4.98 11.87
N ASP A 348 -26.36 -5.08 12.20
CA ASP A 348 -25.43 -3.96 12.16
C ASP A 348 -24.41 -4.08 11.02
N VAL A 349 -23.97 -5.31 10.72
CA VAL A 349 -22.87 -5.57 9.79
C VAL A 349 -23.14 -6.75 8.86
N VAL A 350 -22.55 -6.66 7.67
CA VAL A 350 -22.39 -7.79 6.75
C VAL A 350 -20.91 -8.01 6.50
N VAL A 351 -20.45 -9.24 6.62
CA VAL A 351 -19.10 -9.67 6.24
C VAL A 351 -19.20 -10.57 5.04
N ILE A 352 -18.47 -10.22 3.99
CA ILE A 352 -18.49 -10.90 2.70
C ILE A 352 -17.11 -11.44 2.34
N ASP A 353 -17.07 -12.42 1.44
CA ASP A 353 -15.89 -12.74 0.64
C ASP A 353 -16.06 -12.14 -0.75
N LYS A 354 -15.29 -11.08 -1.04
CA LYS A 354 -15.35 -10.39 -2.32
C LYS A 354 -14.61 -11.20 -3.39
N PRO A 355 -15.24 -11.58 -4.51
CA PRO A 355 -14.53 -12.24 -5.61
C PRO A 355 -13.53 -11.27 -6.27
N ALA A 356 -12.50 -11.83 -6.91
CA ALA A 356 -11.61 -11.04 -7.74
C ALA A 356 -12.32 -10.58 -9.03
N GLY A 357 -11.85 -9.48 -9.62
CA GLY A 357 -12.46 -8.89 -10.83
C GLY A 357 -13.58 -7.89 -10.53
N MET A 358 -14.23 -7.99 -9.36
CA MET A 358 -15.30 -7.09 -8.92
C MET A 358 -14.76 -5.78 -8.34
N VAL A 359 -15.24 -4.65 -8.87
CA VAL A 359 -14.97 -3.30 -8.38
C VAL A 359 -15.86 -3.00 -7.18
N VAL A 360 -15.35 -2.28 -6.17
CA VAL A 360 -16.12 -2.01 -4.93
C VAL A 360 -17.21 -0.96 -5.14
N HIS A 361 -16.90 0.19 -5.73
CA HIS A 361 -17.85 1.31 -5.91
C HIS A 361 -18.09 1.65 -7.38
N PRO A 362 -19.31 2.08 -7.74
CA PRO A 362 -19.58 2.71 -9.02
C PRO A 362 -18.71 3.96 -9.21
N GLY A 363 -18.22 4.16 -10.42
CA GLY A 363 -17.37 5.29 -10.75
C GLY A 363 -17.04 5.39 -12.23
N ALA A 364 -16.11 6.28 -12.56
CA ALA A 364 -15.64 6.45 -13.93
C ALA A 364 -15.07 5.12 -14.48
N GLY A 365 -15.71 4.59 -15.52
CA GLY A 365 -15.37 3.31 -16.16
C GLY A 365 -16.16 2.09 -15.68
N HIS A 366 -16.85 2.16 -14.54
CA HIS A 366 -17.67 1.08 -13.99
C HIS A 366 -18.91 1.65 -13.30
N ARG A 367 -20.01 1.86 -14.04
CA ARG A 367 -21.27 2.41 -13.49
C ARG A 367 -22.16 1.35 -12.82
N SER A 368 -22.02 0.10 -13.22
CA SER A 368 -22.73 -1.11 -12.79
C SER A 368 -21.74 -2.25 -12.57
N GLY A 369 -22.20 -3.43 -12.14
CA GLY A 369 -21.35 -4.61 -11.96
C GLY A 369 -20.40 -4.50 -10.77
N THR A 370 -20.74 -3.68 -9.76
CA THR A 370 -19.90 -3.43 -8.60
C THR A 370 -20.41 -4.15 -7.36
N LEU A 371 -19.57 -4.23 -6.33
CA LEU A 371 -19.96 -4.80 -5.06
C LEU A 371 -21.15 -4.07 -4.43
N VAL A 372 -21.26 -2.75 -4.61
CA VAL A 372 -22.44 -1.99 -4.19
C VAL A 372 -23.71 -2.51 -4.86
N ASN A 373 -23.68 -2.78 -6.16
CA ASN A 373 -24.83 -3.31 -6.89
C ASN A 373 -25.22 -4.71 -6.39
N ALA A 374 -24.21 -5.55 -6.10
CA ALA A 374 -24.43 -6.88 -5.51
C ALA A 374 -25.04 -6.79 -4.11
N LEU A 375 -24.48 -5.93 -3.24
CA LEU A 375 -24.98 -5.76 -1.87
C LEU A 375 -26.44 -5.28 -1.83
N LEU A 376 -26.82 -4.37 -2.73
CA LEU A 376 -28.20 -3.90 -2.84
C LEU A 376 -29.19 -4.98 -3.30
N HIS A 377 -28.70 -6.08 -3.87
CA HIS A 377 -29.52 -7.22 -4.27
C HIS A 377 -29.55 -8.33 -3.22
N HIS A 378 -28.42 -8.57 -2.54
CA HIS A 378 -28.26 -9.71 -1.62
C HIS A 378 -28.59 -9.40 -0.17
N VAL A 379 -28.58 -8.12 0.21
CA VAL A 379 -28.78 -7.71 1.60
C VAL A 379 -30.02 -6.83 1.65
N ASP A 380 -31.06 -7.36 2.26
CA ASP A 380 -32.23 -6.58 2.66
C ASP A 380 -31.84 -5.56 3.74
N ASP A 381 -32.66 -4.53 3.97
CA ASP A 381 -32.48 -3.53 5.04
C ASP A 381 -31.25 -2.59 4.96
N LEU A 382 -30.43 -2.70 3.91
CA LEU A 382 -29.19 -1.93 3.77
C LEU A 382 -29.49 -0.43 3.62
N SER A 383 -29.41 0.30 4.73
CA SER A 383 -29.83 1.69 4.79
C SER A 383 -28.83 2.62 4.10
N GLY A 384 -29.35 3.68 3.48
CA GLY A 384 -28.51 4.73 2.90
C GLY A 384 -27.78 5.49 4.00
N ILE A 385 -26.46 5.65 3.87
CA ILE A 385 -25.63 6.33 4.85
C ILE A 385 -25.41 7.79 4.47
N GLY A 386 -25.63 8.71 5.41
CA GLY A 386 -25.41 10.14 5.21
C GLY A 386 -26.31 10.81 4.16
N GLY A 387 -27.56 10.33 4.02
CA GLY A 387 -28.55 10.90 3.08
C GLY A 387 -28.39 10.48 1.62
N GLU A 388 -27.52 9.51 1.32
CA GLU A 388 -27.35 8.91 -0.02
C GLU A 388 -27.57 7.39 0.05
N LEU A 389 -28.14 6.79 -1.01
CA LEU A 389 -28.22 5.32 -1.21
C LEU A 389 -26.82 4.74 -1.50
N ARG A 390 -25.95 4.75 -0.48
CA ARG A 390 -24.61 4.15 -0.54
C ARG A 390 -24.49 3.09 0.56
N PRO A 391 -24.15 1.85 0.20
CA PRO A 391 -23.82 0.83 1.19
C PRO A 391 -22.67 1.26 2.08
N GLY A 392 -22.70 0.87 3.36
CA GLY A 392 -21.76 1.29 4.40
C GLY A 392 -20.35 0.73 4.29
N ILE A 393 -19.71 0.98 3.15
CA ILE A 393 -18.37 0.53 2.83
C ILE A 393 -17.37 1.44 3.55
N VAL A 394 -16.84 0.94 4.67
CA VAL A 394 -15.84 1.63 5.51
C VAL A 394 -14.39 1.39 5.04
N HIS A 395 -14.18 0.41 4.16
CA HIS A 395 -12.87 0.08 3.59
C HIS A 395 -13.02 -0.62 2.24
N ARG A 396 -11.92 -0.80 1.51
CA ARG A 396 -11.96 -1.30 0.13
C ARG A 396 -10.83 -2.27 -0.19
N LEU A 397 -11.13 -3.18 -1.11
CA LEU A 397 -10.15 -4.02 -1.79
C LEU A 397 -9.98 -3.56 -3.25
N ASP A 398 -8.81 -3.83 -3.84
CA ASP A 398 -8.58 -3.55 -5.26
C ASP A 398 -9.39 -4.52 -6.12
N ARG A 399 -9.66 -4.16 -7.39
CA ARG A 399 -10.43 -4.99 -8.34
C ARG A 399 -9.89 -6.43 -8.42
N GLY A 400 -8.58 -6.60 -8.57
CA GLY A 400 -7.93 -7.91 -8.66
C GLY A 400 -7.70 -8.62 -7.32
N THR A 401 -8.02 -7.99 -6.19
CA THR A 401 -7.87 -8.58 -4.85
C THR A 401 -9.18 -9.23 -4.43
N SER A 402 -9.13 -10.46 -3.97
CA SER A 402 -10.26 -11.19 -3.38
C SER A 402 -10.19 -11.22 -1.85
N GLY A 403 -11.24 -11.67 -1.18
CA GLY A 403 -11.21 -11.99 0.25
C GLY A 403 -12.15 -11.15 1.13
N VAL A 404 -11.94 -11.27 2.44
CA VAL A 404 -12.86 -10.78 3.48
C VAL A 404 -13.03 -9.26 3.43
N MET A 405 -14.28 -8.81 3.47
CA MET A 405 -14.64 -7.40 3.58
C MET A 405 -15.85 -7.21 4.50
N ILE A 406 -15.77 -6.27 5.47
CA ILE A 406 -16.93 -5.80 6.23
C ILE A 406 -17.64 -4.61 5.58
N VAL A 407 -18.97 -4.59 5.71
CA VAL A 407 -19.91 -3.52 5.32
C VAL A 407 -20.82 -3.21 6.52
N ALA A 408 -21.08 -1.93 6.76
CA ALA A 408 -22.05 -1.47 7.75
C ALA A 408 -23.46 -1.40 7.12
N LYS A 409 -24.48 -1.85 7.87
CA LYS A 409 -25.87 -1.82 7.43
C LYS A 409 -26.58 -0.48 7.70
N HIS A 410 -26.06 0.30 8.67
CA HIS A 410 -26.62 1.61 9.03
C HIS A 410 -25.61 2.62 9.58
N ASP A 411 -26.05 3.89 9.70
CA ASP A 411 -25.21 5.04 10.08
C ASP A 411 -24.42 4.82 11.37
N ARG A 412 -25.07 4.30 12.43
CA ARG A 412 -24.39 4.03 13.72
C ARG A 412 -23.25 3.03 13.57
N ALA A 413 -23.48 1.90 12.90
CA ALA A 413 -22.46 0.90 12.63
C ALA A 413 -21.34 1.48 11.73
N HIS A 414 -21.71 2.28 10.74
CA HIS A 414 -20.75 2.93 9.85
C HIS A 414 -19.82 3.89 10.59
N GLN A 415 -20.36 4.72 11.49
CA GLN A 415 -19.58 5.67 12.29
C GLN A 415 -18.57 4.94 13.19
N GLU A 416 -19.02 3.92 13.93
CA GLU A 416 -18.15 3.17 14.84
C GLU A 416 -17.09 2.37 14.08
N LEU A 417 -17.45 1.66 13.01
CA LEU A 417 -16.47 0.97 12.18
C LEU A 417 -15.49 1.96 11.53
N SER A 418 -15.96 3.11 11.04
CA SER A 418 -15.10 4.17 10.50
C SER A 418 -14.08 4.65 11.54
N ARG A 419 -14.50 4.83 12.79
CA ARG A 419 -13.61 5.16 13.92
C ARG A 419 -12.55 4.06 14.10
N GLN A 420 -12.95 2.79 14.17
CA GLN A 420 -12.01 1.67 14.32
C GLN A 420 -10.97 1.59 13.19
N PHE A 421 -11.38 1.87 11.94
CA PHE A 421 -10.45 1.94 10.80
C PHE A 421 -9.50 3.14 10.88
N GLN A 422 -9.98 4.30 11.36
CA GLN A 422 -9.17 5.51 11.56
C GLN A 422 -8.15 5.31 12.69
N ASP A 423 -8.58 4.72 13.80
CA ASP A 423 -7.78 4.45 15.00
C ASP A 423 -6.88 3.21 14.85
N ARG A 424 -7.03 2.47 13.74
CA ARG A 424 -6.24 1.28 13.38
C ARG A 424 -6.46 0.10 14.34
N GLU A 425 -7.66 -0.01 14.89
CA GLU A 425 -8.09 -1.12 15.77
C GLU A 425 -8.44 -2.39 14.98
N VAL A 426 -8.77 -2.21 13.69
CA VAL A 426 -9.06 -3.31 12.75
C VAL A 426 -7.78 -3.97 12.28
N GLU A 427 -7.67 -5.28 12.52
CA GLU A 427 -6.56 -6.11 12.05
C GLU A 427 -6.91 -6.71 10.70
N LYS A 428 -5.99 -6.56 9.74
CA LYS A 428 -6.12 -7.09 8.38
C LYS A 428 -4.89 -7.90 8.04
N GLU A 429 -5.09 -9.15 7.63
CA GLU A 429 -4.02 -10.02 7.13
C GLU A 429 -4.33 -10.48 5.70
N TYR A 430 -3.30 -10.47 4.86
CA TYR A 430 -3.35 -10.84 3.46
C TYR A 430 -2.38 -11.98 3.17
N ILE A 431 -2.72 -12.80 2.20
CA ILE A 431 -1.80 -13.74 1.57
C ILE A 431 -1.30 -13.12 0.26
N ALA A 432 0.01 -13.16 0.03
CA ALA A 432 0.61 -12.70 -1.22
C ALA A 432 1.75 -13.60 -1.69
N LEU A 433 1.78 -13.96 -2.97
CA LEU A 433 2.94 -14.61 -3.59
C LEU A 433 3.80 -13.53 -4.26
N VAL A 434 5.09 -13.49 -3.94
CA VAL A 434 6.03 -12.47 -4.48
C VAL A 434 7.23 -13.08 -5.16
N TRP A 435 7.81 -12.34 -6.10
CA TRP A 435 9.08 -12.71 -6.70
C TRP A 435 10.27 -12.58 -5.74
N GLY A 436 11.15 -13.57 -5.74
CA GLY A 436 12.34 -13.63 -4.92
C GLY A 436 12.09 -14.04 -3.47
N VAL A 437 13.13 -13.90 -2.65
CA VAL A 437 13.14 -14.34 -1.24
C VAL A 437 12.90 -13.15 -0.31
N VAL A 438 11.85 -13.22 0.50
CA VAL A 438 11.54 -12.19 1.51
C VAL A 438 11.53 -12.77 2.92
N GLN A 439 12.12 -12.06 3.87
CA GLN A 439 12.19 -12.51 5.26
C GLN A 439 10.96 -12.10 6.08
N ALA A 440 10.48 -12.99 6.94
CA ALA A 440 9.46 -12.68 7.92
C ALA A 440 9.95 -11.62 8.92
N GLY A 441 9.02 -10.88 9.52
CA GLY A 441 9.31 -9.78 10.44
C GLY A 441 9.68 -8.46 9.76
N ARG A 442 9.87 -8.44 8.43
CA ARG A 442 10.16 -7.22 7.69
C ARG A 442 9.00 -6.22 7.80
N ARG A 443 9.31 -5.00 8.23
CA ARG A 443 8.40 -3.85 8.24
C ARG A 443 8.75 -2.90 7.10
N ILE A 444 7.75 -2.51 6.32
CA ILE A 444 7.85 -1.55 5.24
C ILE A 444 7.04 -0.31 5.68
N ASP A 445 7.75 0.74 6.02
CA ASP A 445 7.20 2.02 6.47
C ASP A 445 7.57 3.08 5.42
N ALA A 446 6.70 3.24 4.44
CA ALA A 446 6.90 4.15 3.33
C ALA A 446 5.58 4.87 3.04
N ALA A 447 5.61 6.20 2.94
CA ALA A 447 4.41 6.93 2.59
C ALA A 447 4.01 6.63 1.14
N ILE A 448 2.71 6.52 0.88
CA ILE A 448 2.17 6.25 -0.47
C ILE A 448 1.35 7.44 -0.95
N GLY A 449 1.58 7.85 -2.18
CA GLY A 449 0.78 8.84 -2.88
C GLY A 449 0.64 8.52 -4.36
N ARG A 450 0.00 9.41 -5.13
CA ARG A 450 -0.19 9.21 -6.57
C ARG A 450 1.15 9.29 -7.28
N ASP A 451 1.41 8.36 -8.20
CA ASP A 451 2.65 8.37 -8.95
C ASP A 451 2.79 9.69 -9.75
N PRO A 452 3.95 10.36 -9.71
CA PRO A 452 4.14 11.65 -10.38
C PRO A 452 4.02 11.59 -11.91
N SER A 453 4.35 10.44 -12.50
CA SER A 453 4.40 10.24 -13.96
C SER A 453 3.14 9.57 -14.50
N ASN A 454 2.60 8.59 -13.76
CA ASN A 454 1.43 7.83 -14.16
C ASN A 454 0.29 8.04 -13.17
N ARG A 455 -0.68 8.88 -13.55
CA ARG A 455 -1.84 9.19 -12.72
C ARG A 455 -2.77 8.00 -12.48
N GLN A 456 -2.54 6.79 -12.95
CA GLN A 456 -3.30 5.59 -12.55
C GLN A 456 -2.55 4.74 -11.51
N LYS A 457 -1.26 5.02 -11.28
CA LYS A 457 -0.42 4.31 -10.32
C LYS A 457 -0.28 5.08 -9.01
N MET A 458 0.04 4.31 -7.97
CA MET A 458 0.47 4.79 -6.66
C MET A 458 1.97 4.52 -6.51
N SER A 459 2.67 5.33 -5.72
CA SER A 459 4.13 5.29 -5.58
C SER A 459 4.57 5.71 -4.18
N THR A 460 5.69 5.17 -3.73
CA THR A 460 6.39 5.62 -2.52
C THR A 460 7.19 6.90 -2.73
N ARG A 461 7.36 7.35 -3.99
CA ARG A 461 8.10 8.56 -4.37
C ARG A 461 7.20 9.77 -4.63
N ALA A 462 5.94 9.69 -4.19
CA ALA A 462 4.95 10.73 -4.43
C ALA A 462 5.30 12.03 -3.68
N ARG A 463 5.16 13.19 -4.35
CA ARG A 463 5.32 14.51 -3.71
C ARG A 463 4.31 14.74 -2.58
N ARG A 464 3.07 14.25 -2.75
CA ARG A 464 2.01 14.26 -1.74
C ARG A 464 1.67 12.81 -1.40
N ALA A 465 2.15 12.35 -0.25
CA ALA A 465 2.00 10.97 0.20
C ALA A 465 1.40 10.91 1.61
N ARG A 466 0.72 9.82 1.93
CA ARG A 466 0.18 9.54 3.26
C ARG A 466 0.91 8.35 3.87
N SER A 467 1.16 8.40 5.18
CA SER A 467 1.78 7.29 5.91
C SER A 467 1.06 5.97 5.63
N ALA A 468 1.85 4.94 5.35
CA ALA A 468 1.41 3.59 5.13
C ALA A 468 2.42 2.62 5.75
N VAL A 469 1.92 1.58 6.42
CA VAL A 469 2.77 0.58 7.09
C VAL A 469 2.29 -0.81 6.75
N THR A 470 3.23 -1.64 6.29
CA THR A 470 3.02 -3.05 5.96
C THR A 470 4.03 -3.89 6.73
N ARG A 471 3.59 -5.01 7.30
CA ARG A 471 4.45 -5.96 8.01
C ARG A 471 4.29 -7.35 7.43
N ILE A 472 5.40 -8.03 7.18
CA ILE A 472 5.42 -9.43 6.78
C ILE A 472 5.42 -10.27 8.06
N THR A 473 4.31 -10.95 8.35
CA THR A 473 4.13 -11.74 9.57
C THR A 473 4.69 -13.14 9.42
N LYS A 474 4.58 -13.74 8.24
CA LYS A 474 5.18 -15.03 7.87
C LYS A 474 5.69 -14.99 6.43
N ALA A 475 6.70 -15.80 6.14
CA ALA A 475 7.23 -15.99 4.81
C ALA A 475 7.64 -17.45 4.64
N GLU A 476 7.09 -18.11 3.63
CA GLU A 476 7.47 -19.45 3.18
C GLU A 476 8.20 -19.30 1.85
N HIS A 477 9.36 -19.94 1.75
CA HIS A 477 10.24 -19.80 0.59
C HIS A 477 10.05 -20.99 -0.34
N LEU A 478 9.74 -20.68 -1.60
CA LEU A 478 9.74 -21.63 -2.72
C LEU A 478 10.89 -21.25 -3.66
N LYS A 479 11.32 -22.15 -4.56
CA LYS A 479 12.38 -21.81 -5.52
C LYS A 479 11.94 -20.60 -6.36
N GLY A 480 12.63 -19.48 -6.22
CA GLY A 480 12.39 -18.23 -6.98
C GLY A 480 11.23 -17.32 -6.51
N VAL A 481 10.38 -17.75 -5.57
CA VAL A 481 9.24 -16.95 -5.06
C VAL A 481 9.05 -17.14 -3.54
N SER A 482 8.32 -16.23 -2.89
CA SER A 482 7.94 -16.38 -1.48
C SER A 482 6.44 -16.21 -1.29
N LEU A 483 5.83 -17.12 -0.53
CA LEU A 483 4.46 -16.99 -0.07
C LEU A 483 4.44 -16.26 1.27
N LEU A 484 3.75 -15.13 1.33
CA LEU A 484 3.78 -14.20 2.45
C LEU A 484 2.43 -14.12 3.15
N ARG A 485 2.49 -14.00 4.48
CA ARG A 485 1.41 -13.40 5.28
C ARG A 485 1.76 -11.95 5.57
N VAL A 486 0.84 -11.04 5.27
CA VAL A 486 1.07 -9.60 5.27
C VAL A 486 0.01 -8.91 6.11
N ALA A 487 0.41 -8.27 7.20
CA ALA A 487 -0.45 -7.45 8.04
C ALA A 487 -0.33 -5.97 7.69
N ILE A 488 -1.47 -5.27 7.62
CA ILE A 488 -1.50 -3.81 7.42
C ILE A 488 -2.38 -3.13 8.46
N ALA A 489 -1.90 -2.00 8.98
CA ALA A 489 -2.69 -1.13 9.85
C ALA A 489 -3.46 -0.09 9.01
N THR A 490 -2.81 0.45 7.97
CA THR A 490 -3.40 1.42 7.03
C THR A 490 -4.00 0.73 5.81
N GLY A 491 -4.92 1.38 5.10
CA GLY A 491 -5.53 0.89 3.86
C GLY A 491 -5.37 1.87 2.69
N ARG A 492 -4.13 2.21 2.31
CA ARG A 492 -3.90 3.10 1.15
C ARG A 492 -4.13 2.34 -0.16
N THR A 493 -4.55 3.05 -1.21
CA THR A 493 -4.74 2.47 -2.55
C THR A 493 -3.48 1.72 -3.00
N HIS A 494 -3.63 0.47 -3.43
CA HIS A 494 -2.55 -0.41 -3.87
C HIS A 494 -1.42 -0.61 -2.82
N GLN A 495 -1.68 -0.43 -1.52
CA GLN A 495 -0.62 -0.33 -0.52
C GLN A 495 0.36 -1.51 -0.53
N ILE A 496 -0.15 -2.75 -0.44
CA ILE A 496 0.67 -3.96 -0.38
C ILE A 496 1.48 -4.12 -1.67
N ARG A 497 0.81 -3.92 -2.81
CA ARG A 497 1.39 -4.02 -4.16
C ARG A 497 2.56 -3.04 -4.36
N VAL A 498 2.36 -1.78 -3.99
CA VAL A 498 3.38 -0.73 -4.06
C VAL A 498 4.53 -1.01 -3.11
N HIS A 499 4.26 -1.38 -1.86
CA HIS A 499 5.31 -1.64 -0.88
C HIS A 499 6.20 -2.82 -1.26
N LEU A 500 5.60 -3.94 -1.64
CA LEU A 500 6.33 -5.15 -2.05
C LEU A 500 7.13 -4.90 -3.34
N GLY A 501 6.54 -4.22 -4.32
CA GLY A 501 7.27 -3.76 -5.52
C GLY A 501 8.43 -2.81 -5.20
N ALA A 502 8.24 -1.85 -4.28
CA ALA A 502 9.26 -0.87 -3.91
C ALA A 502 10.49 -1.49 -3.22
N ILE A 503 10.32 -2.64 -2.57
CA ILE A 503 11.44 -3.39 -1.96
C ILE A 503 12.06 -4.43 -2.91
N GLY A 504 11.67 -4.44 -4.19
CA GLY A 504 12.20 -5.34 -5.21
C GLY A 504 11.53 -6.71 -5.29
N HIS A 505 10.41 -6.90 -4.60
CA HIS A 505 9.68 -8.18 -4.54
C HIS A 505 8.21 -7.99 -4.97
N PRO A 506 7.95 -7.64 -6.24
CA PRO A 506 6.59 -7.41 -6.71
C PRO A 506 5.72 -8.66 -6.57
N ILE A 507 4.42 -8.45 -6.36
CA ILE A 507 3.44 -9.54 -6.27
C ILE A 507 3.33 -10.23 -7.62
N VAL A 508 3.41 -11.56 -7.63
CA VAL A 508 3.26 -12.37 -8.84
C VAL A 508 1.90 -12.10 -9.50
N GLY A 509 1.89 -11.90 -10.82
CA GLY A 509 0.67 -11.57 -11.59
C GLY A 509 0.27 -10.09 -11.55
N ASP A 510 1.01 -9.22 -10.84
CA ASP A 510 0.71 -7.79 -10.80
C ASP A 510 1.26 -7.03 -12.02
N ALA A 511 0.46 -6.92 -13.08
CA ALA A 511 0.83 -6.21 -14.30
C ALA A 511 1.18 -4.72 -14.10
N VAL A 512 0.68 -4.08 -13.03
CA VAL A 512 0.89 -2.65 -12.79
C VAL A 512 2.24 -2.38 -12.13
N TYR A 513 2.66 -3.27 -11.23
CA TYR A 513 3.84 -3.07 -10.38
C TYR A 513 5.00 -4.02 -10.69
N GLY A 514 5.03 -4.61 -11.89
CA GLY A 514 6.16 -5.40 -12.37
C GLY A 514 6.13 -6.86 -11.91
N GLY A 515 4.96 -7.37 -11.59
CA GLY A 515 4.73 -8.75 -11.15
C GLY A 515 4.61 -9.80 -12.26
N VAL A 516 4.64 -9.37 -13.52
CA VAL A 516 4.48 -10.26 -14.70
C VAL A 516 5.83 -10.42 -15.39
N HIS A 517 6.35 -11.65 -15.41
CA HIS A 517 7.62 -12.01 -16.04
C HIS A 517 7.38 -12.85 -17.31
N ARG A 518 7.99 -12.45 -18.44
CA ARG A 518 7.86 -13.17 -19.71
C ARG A 518 8.59 -14.51 -19.73
N ARG A 519 9.75 -14.58 -19.08
CA ARG A 519 10.56 -15.79 -18.95
C ARG A 519 10.59 -16.17 -17.48
N VAL A 520 10.09 -17.36 -17.18
CA VAL A 520 10.09 -17.96 -15.85
C VAL A 520 10.75 -19.32 -15.93
N ALA A 521 11.34 -19.78 -14.84
CA ALA A 521 11.87 -21.14 -14.76
C ALA A 521 10.74 -22.17 -14.93
N ASN A 522 11.06 -23.38 -15.39
CA ASN A 522 10.06 -24.39 -15.72
C ASN A 522 9.18 -24.75 -14.50
N ASP A 523 9.78 -24.82 -13.32
CA ASP A 523 9.14 -25.05 -12.02
C ASP A 523 8.22 -23.91 -11.54
N LEU A 524 8.19 -22.78 -12.26
CA LEU A 524 7.32 -21.64 -11.98
C LEU A 524 6.36 -21.31 -13.13
N ARG A 525 6.24 -22.14 -14.17
CA ARG A 525 5.34 -21.88 -15.31
C ARG A 525 3.89 -21.64 -14.91
N ALA A 526 3.42 -22.29 -13.83
CA ALA A 526 2.07 -22.13 -13.31
C ALA A 526 1.70 -20.66 -13.02
N VAL A 527 2.67 -19.82 -12.64
CA VAL A 527 2.43 -18.40 -12.34
C VAL A 527 2.03 -17.58 -13.57
N GLN A 528 2.34 -18.04 -14.78
CA GLN A 528 2.01 -17.33 -16.02
C GLN A 528 0.51 -17.39 -16.35
N ARG A 529 -0.24 -18.29 -15.72
CA ARG A 529 -1.71 -18.40 -15.84
C ARG A 529 -2.44 -17.32 -15.02
N LEU A 530 -1.75 -16.60 -14.15
CA LEU A 530 -2.36 -15.58 -13.31
C LEU A 530 -2.65 -14.31 -14.13
N GLU A 531 -3.93 -13.97 -14.23
CA GLU A 531 -4.40 -12.73 -14.87
C GLU A 531 -4.56 -11.56 -13.88
N ARG A 532 -4.29 -11.82 -12.60
CA ARG A 532 -4.44 -10.86 -11.50
C ARG A 532 -3.28 -10.98 -10.50
N PRO A 533 -3.07 -9.96 -9.66
CA PRO A 533 -2.13 -10.08 -8.55
C PRO A 533 -2.52 -11.25 -7.65
N PHE A 534 -1.55 -12.11 -7.31
CA PHE A 534 -1.69 -13.12 -6.26
C PHE A 534 -1.74 -12.41 -4.91
N LEU A 535 -2.90 -11.85 -4.59
CA LEU A 535 -3.17 -11.09 -3.37
C LEU A 535 -4.59 -11.36 -2.91
N HIS A 536 -4.71 -11.80 -1.66
CA HIS A 536 -5.98 -12.21 -1.07
C HIS A 536 -6.10 -11.69 0.37
N ALA A 537 -7.23 -11.06 0.71
CA ALA A 537 -7.57 -10.61 2.06
C ALA A 537 -8.04 -11.81 2.89
N ALA A 538 -7.10 -12.51 3.51
CA ALA A 538 -7.33 -13.81 4.12
C ALA A 538 -8.02 -13.72 5.48
N ARG A 539 -7.81 -12.63 6.24
CA ARG A 539 -8.38 -12.48 7.59
C ARG A 539 -8.66 -11.03 7.94
N LEU A 540 -9.80 -10.81 8.59
CA LEU A 540 -10.23 -9.53 9.14
C LEU A 540 -10.70 -9.72 10.57
N SER A 541 -10.19 -8.92 11.51
CA SER A 541 -10.65 -8.89 12.89
C SER A 541 -11.01 -7.47 13.32
N PHE A 542 -12.20 -7.28 13.87
CA PHE A 542 -12.75 -5.98 14.28
C PHE A 542 -13.61 -6.12 15.53
N THR A 543 -13.96 -5.00 16.14
CA THR A 543 -14.86 -4.97 17.29
C THR A 543 -16.28 -4.69 16.79
N HIS A 544 -17.24 -5.54 17.13
CA HIS A 544 -18.60 -5.40 16.66
C HIS A 544 -19.22 -4.06 17.17
N PRO A 545 -19.88 -3.28 16.31
CA PRO A 545 -20.23 -1.89 16.60
C PRO A 545 -21.36 -1.72 17.64
N ALA A 546 -22.18 -2.74 17.87
CA ALA A 546 -23.28 -2.67 18.82
C ALA A 546 -22.91 -3.13 20.24
N ASP A 547 -22.22 -4.27 20.36
CA ASP A 547 -22.00 -4.99 21.62
C ASP A 547 -20.53 -5.01 22.07
N GLY A 548 -19.60 -4.50 21.25
CA GLY A 548 -18.18 -4.43 21.58
C GLY A 548 -17.45 -5.78 21.54
N ARG A 549 -18.07 -6.85 21.05
CA ARG A 549 -17.43 -8.17 20.98
C ARG A 549 -16.35 -8.19 19.89
N ARG A 550 -15.19 -8.80 20.17
CA ARG A 550 -14.16 -9.01 19.13
C ARG A 550 -14.59 -10.13 18.19
N MET A 551 -14.65 -9.83 16.90
CA MET A 551 -14.99 -10.78 15.85
C MET A 551 -13.79 -11.00 14.92
N THR A 552 -13.70 -12.20 14.33
CA THR A 552 -12.68 -12.57 13.36
C THR A 552 -13.30 -13.41 12.26
N PHE A 553 -13.01 -13.05 11.02
CA PHE A 553 -13.46 -13.75 9.83
C PHE A 553 -12.26 -14.10 8.96
N GLU A 554 -12.31 -15.28 8.37
CA GLU A 554 -11.28 -15.79 7.47
C GLU A 554 -11.91 -16.17 6.14
N SER A 555 -11.16 -15.96 5.05
CA SER A 555 -11.56 -16.34 3.70
C SER A 555 -10.62 -17.42 3.17
N PRO A 556 -11.15 -18.45 2.50
CA PRO A 556 -10.32 -19.41 1.83
C PRO A 556 -9.50 -18.75 0.70
N LEU A 557 -8.23 -19.13 0.52
CA LEU A 557 -7.47 -18.84 -0.68
C LEU A 557 -8.29 -19.35 -1.88
N PRO A 558 -8.63 -18.50 -2.86
CA PRO A 558 -9.47 -18.94 -3.95
C PRO A 558 -8.76 -19.95 -4.85
N ALA A 559 -9.54 -20.82 -5.49
CA ALA A 559 -9.04 -21.96 -6.26
C ALA A 559 -8.04 -21.58 -7.36
N ASP A 560 -8.18 -20.41 -7.98
CA ASP A 560 -7.26 -19.91 -9.00
C ASP A 560 -5.84 -19.65 -8.45
N LEU A 561 -5.75 -19.17 -7.20
CA LEU A 561 -4.48 -18.94 -6.51
C LEU A 561 -3.95 -20.23 -5.89
N ASP A 562 -4.84 -21.06 -5.34
CA ASP A 562 -4.48 -22.34 -4.70
C ASP A 562 -3.84 -23.31 -5.70
N ALA A 563 -4.44 -23.46 -6.88
CA ALA A 563 -3.91 -24.30 -7.96
C ALA A 563 -2.51 -23.87 -8.43
N VAL A 564 -2.18 -22.58 -8.36
CA VAL A 564 -0.83 -22.11 -8.69
C VAL A 564 0.19 -22.54 -7.64
N ILE A 565 -0.18 -22.54 -6.36
CA ILE A 565 0.71 -23.02 -5.29
C ILE A 565 0.94 -24.51 -5.42
N ASP A 566 -0.13 -25.29 -5.63
CA ASP A 566 -0.06 -26.73 -5.79
C ASP A 566 0.85 -27.12 -6.96
N ASP A 567 0.72 -26.46 -8.12
CA ASP A 567 1.55 -26.75 -9.29
C ASP A 567 3.02 -26.36 -9.09
N ILE A 568 3.31 -25.25 -8.39
CA ILE A 568 4.69 -24.87 -8.04
C ILE A 568 5.31 -25.91 -7.11
N LEU A 569 4.56 -26.37 -6.11
CA LEU A 569 5.04 -27.39 -5.18
C LEU A 569 5.30 -28.71 -5.90
N ALA A 570 4.37 -29.16 -6.74
CA ALA A 570 4.53 -30.38 -7.53
C ALA A 570 5.76 -30.32 -8.44
N ALA A 571 5.96 -29.21 -9.16
CA ALA A 571 7.09 -29.06 -10.07
C ALA A 571 8.46 -28.95 -9.37
N GLN A 572 8.49 -28.55 -8.09
CA GLN A 572 9.72 -28.53 -7.28
C GLN A 572 10.04 -29.88 -6.62
N GLU A 573 9.10 -30.83 -6.67
CA GLU A 573 9.28 -32.18 -6.14
C GLU A 573 9.84 -33.16 -7.18
N GLU A 574 9.75 -32.85 -8.47
CA GLU A 574 10.35 -33.67 -9.53
C GLU A 574 11.89 -33.59 -9.46
N PRO A 575 12.59 -34.72 -9.22
CA PRO A 575 14.05 -34.71 -9.24
C PRO A 575 14.55 -34.36 -10.64
N GLU A 576 15.54 -33.46 -10.73
CA GLU A 576 16.29 -33.21 -11.96
C GLU A 576 16.90 -34.56 -12.40
N LEU A 577 16.29 -35.21 -13.41
CA LEU A 577 16.69 -36.48 -14.00
C LEU A 577 17.97 -36.32 -14.85
#